data_AF-A0A1Q5XWS8-F1
#
_entry.id   AF-A0A1Q5XWS8-F1
#
_cell.length_a   1.000
_cell.length_b   1.000
_cell.length_c   1.000
_cell.angle_alpha   90.00
_cell.angle_beta   90.00
_cell.angle_gamma   90.00
#
_symmetry.space_group_name_H-M   'P 1'
#
loop_
_entity.id
_entity.type
_entity.pdbx_description
1 polymer ?
#
loop_
_entity_poly.entity_id
_entity_poly.type
_entity_poly.pdbx_seq_one_letter_code
_entity_poly.pdbx_strand_id
1 'polypeptide(L)'
;MEEAFGIADVTELAEDLKLLGDRTRLLMLALLKEREWCVCEFVEIFDISQPAISQHLRRLRSKGIVKEQKKGQWVHYSLNIEDKPHIQAVLQLTPDTPAILAMLNRTPVTVCCEILH
;
A
#
# COMPACT_ATOMS: atom_id res chain seq x y z
N MET A 1 -27.26 -6.38 19.06
CA MET A 1 -26.12 -5.82 19.80
C MET A 1 -25.63 -4.65 18.98
N GLU A 2 -25.90 -3.45 19.46
CA GLU A 2 -25.49 -2.22 18.78
C GLU A 2 -24.14 -1.84 19.42
N GLU A 3 -23.05 -2.14 18.73
CA GLU A 3 -21.72 -1.62 19.09
C GLU A 3 -21.81 -0.10 18.96
N ALA A 4 -21.82 0.61 20.09
CA ALA A 4 -21.92 2.06 20.09
C ALA A 4 -20.63 2.65 19.51
N PHE A 5 -20.70 3.12 18.26
CA PHE A 5 -19.62 3.82 17.59
C PHE A 5 -19.25 5.08 18.38
N GLY A 6 -18.09 5.08 19.03
CA GLY A 6 -17.63 6.12 19.93
C GLY A 6 -16.75 7.17 19.24
N ILE A 7 -16.40 8.22 19.99
CA ILE A 7 -15.49 9.26 19.49
C ILE A 7 -14.08 8.72 19.17
N ALA A 8 -13.66 7.66 19.88
CA ALA A 8 -12.40 6.98 19.62
C ALA A 8 -12.41 6.30 18.24
N ASP A 9 -13.50 5.61 17.90
CA ASP A 9 -13.68 4.96 16.59
C ASP A 9 -13.68 6.00 15.45
N VAL A 10 -14.39 7.12 15.64
CA VAL A 10 -14.37 8.25 14.69
C VAL A 10 -12.94 8.81 14.53
N THR A 11 -12.19 8.90 15.62
CA THR A 11 -10.82 9.43 15.60
C THR A 11 -9.89 8.48 14.85
N GLU A 12 -9.97 7.17 15.11
CA GLU A 12 -9.19 6.17 14.38
C GLU A 12 -9.52 6.17 12.88
N LEU A 13 -10.81 6.22 12.53
CA LEU A 13 -11.26 6.34 11.16
C LEU A 13 -10.69 7.60 10.48
N ALA A 14 -10.72 8.75 11.17
CA ALA A 14 -10.16 9.98 10.64
C ALA A 14 -8.64 9.90 10.42
N GLU A 15 -7.92 9.24 11.32
CA GLU A 15 -6.48 9.00 11.18
C GLU A 15 -6.14 8.08 10.01
N ASP A 16 -6.92 7.02 9.81
CA ASP A 16 -6.77 6.11 8.68
C ASP A 16 -7.04 6.84 7.37
N LEU A 17 -8.13 7.59 7.27
CA LEU A 17 -8.45 8.38 6.07
C LEU A 17 -7.39 9.47 5.82
N LYS A 18 -6.87 10.10 6.87
CA LYS A 18 -5.75 11.05 6.76
C LYS A 18 -4.47 10.38 6.26
N LEU A 19 -4.21 9.15 6.69
CA LEU A 19 -3.09 8.36 6.18
C LEU A 19 -3.31 8.04 4.70
N LEU A 20 -4.51 7.64 4.30
CA LEU A 20 -4.87 7.38 2.90
C LEU A 20 -4.92 8.65 2.04
N GLY A 21 -5.05 9.85 2.60
CA GLY A 21 -5.11 11.11 1.84
C GLY A 21 -3.85 11.50 1.04
N ASP A 22 -2.85 10.62 0.95
CA ASP A 22 -1.62 10.80 0.19
C ASP A 22 -1.66 9.99 -1.09
N ARG A 23 -1.45 10.68 -2.21
CA ARG A 23 -1.51 10.10 -3.55
C ARG A 23 -0.62 8.87 -3.70
N THR A 24 0.63 8.94 -3.23
CA THR A 24 1.58 7.83 -3.36
C THR A 24 1.11 6.62 -2.56
N ARG A 25 0.62 6.81 -1.32
CA ARG A 25 0.09 5.70 -0.51
C ARG A 25 -1.14 5.04 -1.12
N LEU A 26 -2.08 5.81 -1.70
CA LEU A 26 -3.24 5.22 -2.37
C LEU A 26 -2.82 4.38 -3.58
N LEU A 27 -1.90 4.88 -4.40
CA LEU A 27 -1.40 4.13 -5.55
C LEU A 27 -0.64 2.87 -5.12
N MET A 28 0.17 2.94 -4.05
CA MET A 28 0.84 1.76 -3.48
C MET A 28 -0.17 0.71 -3.01
N LEU A 29 -1.20 1.12 -2.28
CA LEU A 29 -2.24 0.19 -1.81
C LEU A 29 -3.06 -0.39 -2.96
N ALA A 30 -3.34 0.41 -3.98
CA ALA A 30 -4.03 -0.06 -5.19
C ALA A 30 -3.22 -1.14 -5.92
N LEU A 31 -1.91 -0.95 -6.08
CA LEU A 31 -1.00 -1.95 -6.64
C LEU A 31 -0.95 -3.23 -5.79
N LEU A 32 -0.97 -3.10 -4.46
CA LEU A 32 -0.94 -4.23 -3.52
C LEU A 32 -2.24 -5.07 -3.52
N LYS A 33 -3.31 -4.63 -4.19
CA LYS A 33 -4.56 -5.41 -4.34
C LYS A 33 -4.37 -6.68 -5.15
N GLU A 34 -3.48 -6.64 -6.14
CA GLU A 34 -3.34 -7.71 -7.12
C GLU A 34 -2.24 -8.71 -6.74
N ARG A 35 -1.19 -8.22 -6.06
CA ARG A 35 -0.07 -9.04 -5.59
C ARG A 35 0.72 -8.34 -4.50
N GLU A 36 1.66 -9.06 -3.91
CA GLU A 36 2.70 -8.44 -3.10
C GLU A 36 3.73 -7.68 -3.95
N TRP A 37 4.34 -6.66 -3.37
CA TRP A 37 5.33 -5.79 -4.02
C TRP A 37 6.56 -5.62 -3.14
N CYS A 38 7.75 -5.66 -3.74
CA CYS A 38 8.99 -5.31 -3.06
C CYS A 38 9.20 -3.79 -3.03
N VAL A 39 9.94 -3.33 -2.02
CA VAL A 39 10.43 -1.94 -1.93
C VAL A 39 11.17 -1.53 -3.22
N CYS A 40 11.93 -2.45 -3.82
CA CYS A 40 12.73 -2.21 -5.02
C CYS A 40 11.85 -1.80 -6.22
N GLU A 41 10.71 -2.48 -6.37
CA GLU A 41 9.73 -2.23 -7.45
C GLU A 41 9.00 -0.90 -7.25
N PHE A 42 8.67 -0.53 -6.01
CA PHE A 42 8.04 0.76 -5.72
C PHE A 42 8.96 1.95 -6.02
N VAL A 43 10.25 1.83 -5.71
CA VAL A 43 11.24 2.87 -6.04
C VAL A 43 11.25 3.15 -7.54
N GLU A 44 11.23 2.10 -8.35
CA GLU A 44 11.23 2.20 -9.81
C GLU A 44 9.93 2.78 -10.38
N ILE A 45 8.77 2.32 -9.89
CA ILE A 45 7.47 2.80 -10.35
C ILE A 45 7.25 4.27 -10.01
N PHE A 46 7.53 4.65 -8.77
CA PHE A 46 7.24 6.00 -8.29
C PHE A 46 8.34 7.01 -8.59
N ASP A 47 9.55 6.57 -8.97
CA ASP A 47 10.74 7.43 -9.11
C ASP A 47 11.01 8.26 -7.84
N ILE A 48 10.85 7.60 -6.70
CA ILE A 48 11.03 8.17 -5.37
C ILE A 48 12.13 7.38 -4.66
N SER A 49 12.94 8.05 -3.86
CA SER A 49 14.03 7.42 -3.12
C SER A 49 13.54 6.29 -2.20
N GLN A 50 14.37 5.26 -2.05
CA GLN A 50 14.10 4.12 -1.17
C GLN A 50 13.76 4.52 0.29
N PRO A 51 14.44 5.52 0.92
CA PRO A 51 14.05 5.98 2.25
C PRO A 51 12.63 6.55 2.30
N ALA A 52 12.22 7.30 1.27
CA ALA A 52 10.87 7.86 1.21
C ALA A 52 9.81 6.76 0.99
N ILE A 53 10.04 5.81 0.07
CA ILE A 53 9.16 4.63 -0.08
C ILE A 53 9.04 3.84 1.23
N SER A 54 10.17 3.56 1.90
CA SER A 54 10.19 2.89 3.19
C SER A 54 9.42 3.66 4.27
N GLN A 55 9.48 5.00 4.26
CA GLN A 55 8.70 5.84 5.17
C GLN A 55 7.19 5.66 4.92
N HIS A 56 6.73 5.65 3.67
CA HIS A 56 5.32 5.39 3.34
C HIS A 56 4.87 4.02 3.85
N LEU A 57 5.64 2.97 3.56
CA LEU A 57 5.34 1.59 3.97
C LEU A 57 5.34 1.43 5.49
N ARG A 58 6.29 2.05 6.20
CA ARG A 58 6.34 2.03 7.66
C ARG A 58 5.09 2.65 8.28
N ARG A 59 4.57 3.75 7.72
CA ARG A 59 3.34 4.38 8.21
C ARG A 59 2.12 3.48 7.98
N LEU A 60 1.99 2.90 6.80
CA LEU A 60 0.92 1.93 6.49
C LEU A 60 0.99 0.72 7.42
N ARG A 61 2.19 0.18 7.65
CA ARG A 61 2.44 -0.95 8.55
C ARG A 61 2.09 -0.62 9.99
N SER A 62 2.39 0.60 10.45
CA SER A 62 2.07 1.03 11.83
C SER A 62 0.57 1.09 12.11
N LYS A 63 -0.27 1.23 11.08
CA LYS A 63 -1.73 1.13 11.15
C LYS A 63 -2.26 -0.27 10.80
N GLY A 64 -1.37 -1.23 10.60
CA GLY A 64 -1.73 -2.60 10.25
C GLY A 64 -2.34 -2.74 8.86
N ILE A 65 -2.27 -1.75 7.98
CA ILE A 65 -2.90 -1.76 6.64
C ILE A 65 -2.12 -2.65 5.66
N VAL A 66 -0.83 -2.81 5.90
CA VAL A 66 0.06 -3.68 5.14
C VAL A 66 0.86 -4.55 6.09
N LYS A 67 1.24 -5.74 5.63
CA LYS A 67 2.18 -6.65 6.29
C LYS A 67 3.41 -6.83 5.43
N GLU A 68 4.54 -7.12 6.07
CA GLU A 68 5.81 -7.35 5.39
C GLU A 68 6.25 -8.80 5.53
N GLN A 69 6.89 -9.32 4.49
CA GLN A 69 7.50 -10.64 4.47
C GLN A 69 8.90 -10.52 3.90
N LYS A 70 9.88 -11.06 4.62
CA LYS A 70 11.26 -11.15 4.13
C LYS A 70 11.39 -12.37 3.21
N LYS A 71 11.90 -12.15 2.00
CA LYS A 71 12.20 -13.20 1.00
C LYS A 71 13.65 -13.05 0.56
N GLY A 72 14.52 -13.91 1.11
CA GLY A 72 15.98 -13.74 0.97
C GLY A 72 16.45 -12.43 1.58
N GLN A 73 17.09 -11.58 0.77
CA GLN A 73 17.53 -10.24 1.19
C GLN A 73 16.46 -9.15 1.03
N TRP A 74 15.34 -9.46 0.38
CA TRP A 74 14.32 -8.49 0.00
C TRP A 74 13.14 -8.50 0.96
N VAL A 75 12.44 -7.36 1.06
CA VAL A 75 11.22 -7.21 1.86
C VAL A 75 10.06 -6.91 0.92
N HIS A 76 9.08 -7.80 0.93
CA HIS A 76 7.85 -7.68 0.18
C HIS A 76 6.73 -7.24 1.10
N TYR A 77 5.81 -6.44 0.58
CA TYR A 77 4.62 -5.98 1.28
C TYR A 77 3.37 -6.57 0.61
N SER A 78 2.37 -6.88 1.42
CA SER A 78 1.03 -7.28 0.98
C SER A 78 -0.03 -6.52 1.78
N LEU A 79 -1.24 -6.38 1.23
CA LEU A 79 -2.36 -5.79 1.96
C LEU A 79 -2.72 -6.62 3.19
N ASN A 80 -3.16 -5.92 4.23
CA ASN A 80 -3.67 -6.47 5.47
C ASN A 80 -4.88 -5.63 5.93
N ILE A 81 -6.04 -5.85 5.29
CA ILE A 81 -7.22 -5.00 5.48
C ILE A 81 -8.51 -5.81 5.65
N GLU A 82 -8.42 -7.10 6.01
CA GLU A 82 -9.59 -7.98 6.18
C GLU A 82 -10.58 -7.42 7.23
N ASP A 83 -10.05 -6.80 8.28
CA ASP A 83 -10.78 -6.17 9.38
C ASP A 83 -11.08 -4.66 9.14
N LYS A 84 -10.82 -4.14 7.93
CA LYS A 84 -10.87 -2.68 7.64
C LYS A 84 -11.79 -2.36 6.46
N PRO A 85 -13.13 -2.49 6.62
CA PRO A 85 -14.08 -2.30 5.53
C PRO A 85 -14.06 -0.88 4.92
N HIS A 86 -13.76 0.15 5.72
CA HIS A 86 -13.60 1.53 5.22
C HIS A 86 -12.44 1.66 4.24
N ILE A 87 -11.32 0.97 4.49
CA ILE A 87 -10.17 0.98 3.58
C ILE A 87 -10.49 0.18 2.33
N GLN A 88 -11.13 -0.99 2.48
CA GLN A 88 -11.60 -1.77 1.33
C GLN A 88 -12.51 -0.93 0.42
N ALA A 89 -13.45 -0.18 1.00
CA ALA A 89 -14.33 0.71 0.25
C ALA A 89 -13.56 1.80 -0.51
N VAL A 90 -12.57 2.44 0.12
CA VAL A 90 -11.71 3.42 -0.57
C VAL A 90 -10.93 2.77 -1.72
N LEU A 91 -10.38 1.57 -1.52
CA LEU A 91 -9.62 0.84 -2.55
C LEU A 91 -10.48 0.30 -3.70
N GLN A 92 -11.81 0.24 -3.56
CA GLN A 92 -12.71 -0.02 -4.68
C GLN A 92 -12.80 1.16 -5.65
N LEU A 93 -12.47 2.37 -5.19
CA LEU A 93 -12.49 3.59 -6.00
C LEU A 93 -11.15 3.89 -6.70
N THR A 94 -10.13 3.06 -6.47
CA THR A 94 -8.80 3.24 -7.08
C THR A 94 -8.71 2.51 -8.43
N PRO A 95 -7.89 3.02 -9.38
CA PRO A 95 -7.59 2.31 -10.62
C PRO A 95 -6.93 0.94 -10.36
N ASP A 96 -6.96 0.08 -11.38
CA ASP A 96 -6.22 -1.17 -11.43
C ASP A 96 -4.73 -0.94 -11.78
N THR A 97 -3.89 -1.98 -11.65
CA THR A 97 -2.46 -1.86 -11.94
C THR A 97 -2.17 -1.35 -13.36
N PRO A 98 -2.80 -1.87 -14.43
CA PRO A 98 -2.56 -1.37 -15.79
C PRO A 98 -2.82 0.13 -15.94
N ALA A 99 -3.92 0.64 -15.38
CA ALA A 99 -4.23 2.07 -15.43
C ALA A 99 -3.21 2.90 -14.64
N ILE A 100 -2.76 2.43 -13.48
CA ILE A 100 -1.72 3.11 -12.67
C ILE A 100 -0.41 3.22 -13.46
N LEU A 101 0.05 2.11 -14.04
CA LEU A 101 1.30 2.08 -14.81
C LEU A 101 1.23 3.01 -16.03
N ALA A 102 0.09 3.04 -16.73
CA ALA A 102 -0.15 3.97 -17.83
C ALA A 102 -0.08 5.43 -17.37
N MET A 103 -0.75 5.80 -16.27
CA MET A 103 -0.72 7.17 -15.72
C MET A 103 0.69 7.61 -15.29
N LEU A 104 1.52 6.66 -14.82
CA LEU A 104 2.89 6.93 -14.40
C LEU A 104 3.91 6.84 -15.55
N ASN A 105 3.49 6.49 -16.77
CA ASN A 105 4.38 6.18 -17.90
C ASN A 105 5.46 5.15 -17.51
N ARG A 106 5.01 4.03 -16.94
CA ARG A 106 5.87 2.92 -16.50
C ARG A 106 5.43 1.63 -17.18
N THR A 107 6.39 0.72 -17.38
CA THR A 107 6.13 -0.64 -17.85
C THR A 107 5.88 -1.58 -16.66
N PRO A 108 5.19 -2.71 -16.87
CA PRO A 108 5.05 -3.73 -15.84
C PRO A 108 6.41 -4.17 -15.31
N VAL A 109 6.60 -4.06 -13.99
CA VAL A 109 7.80 -4.53 -13.31
C VAL A 109 7.58 -6.00 -12.97
N THR A 110 8.29 -6.90 -13.66
CA THR A 110 8.15 -8.35 -13.50
C THR A 110 9.22 -8.91 -12.56
N VAL A 111 9.37 -8.29 -11.40
CA VAL A 111 10.28 -8.72 -10.31
C VAL A 111 11.76 -8.39 -10.54
N CYS A 112 12.13 -7.13 -10.27
CA CYS A 112 13.54 -6.70 -10.26
C CYS A 112 14.39 -7.40 -9.19
N CYS A 113 13.76 -8.00 -8.18
CA CYS A 113 14.45 -8.53 -7.01
C CYS A 113 14.64 -10.08 -7.06
N GLU A 114 14.12 -10.80 -8.07
CA GLU A 114 14.31 -12.26 -8.24
C GLU A 114 15.53 -12.64 -9.14
N ILE A 115 16.08 -11.69 -9.88
CA ILE A 115 17.14 -11.92 -10.89
C ILE A 115 18.56 -11.98 -10.30
N LEU A 116 18.75 -11.68 -9.01
CA LEU A 116 20.04 -11.87 -8.34
C LEU A 116 20.08 -13.23 -7.62
N HIS A 117 20.26 -14.30 -8.39
CA HIS A 117 20.77 -15.59 -7.92
C HIS A 117 22.21 -15.77 -8.40
#